data_AF-A0A917AKG6-F1
#
_entry.id   AF-A0A917AKG6-F1
#
_cell.length_a   1.000
_cell.length_b   1.000
_cell.length_c   1.000
_cell.angle_alpha   90.00
_cell.angle_beta   90.00
_cell.angle_gamma   90.00
#
_symmetry.space_group_name_H-M   'P 1'
#
loop_
_entity.id
_entity.type
_entity.pdbx_description
1 polymer ?
#
loop_
_entity_poly.entity_id
_entity_poly.type
_entity_poly.pdbx_seq_one_letter_code
_entity_poly.pdbx_strand_id
1 'polypeptide(L)'
;MLKKPELGIFIIRLVLGIIFAAHGFKKVQGGIQGSVDSFENIGIYGWLAYPVVYIELIGGILLILGIGTRIAAALLVGVMMGAIFLVKLKYGLLGGFEYPLALAAMSLLLVFNPGQLLSLEKLLHKRKNSQQQPA
;
A
#
# COMPACT_ATOMS: atom_id res chain seq x y z
N MET A 1 -1.46 -27.83 3.96
CA MET A 1 -2.53 -27.29 4.82
C MET A 1 -2.25 -25.82 5.07
N LEU A 2 -3.17 -24.93 4.67
CA LEU A 2 -3.10 -23.50 4.99
C LEU A 2 -3.15 -23.32 6.51
N LYS A 3 -2.17 -22.63 7.11
CA LYS A 3 -2.28 -22.25 8.53
C LYS A 3 -3.30 -21.10 8.63
N LYS A 4 -4.30 -21.23 9.50
CA LYS A 4 -5.32 -20.19 9.79
C LYS A 4 -4.77 -18.75 9.84
N PRO A 5 -3.64 -18.44 10.51
CA PRO A 5 -3.10 -17.08 10.54
C PRO A 5 -2.67 -16.55 9.17
N GLU A 6 -2.19 -17.41 8.28
CA GLU A 6 -1.73 -16.95 6.98
C GLU A 6 -2.91 -16.55 6.07
N LEU A 7 -4.05 -17.24 6.18
CA LEU A 7 -5.26 -16.90 5.43
C LEU A 7 -5.78 -15.51 5.83
N GLY A 8 -5.74 -15.17 7.13
CA GLY A 8 -6.11 -13.84 7.61
C GLY A 8 -5.24 -12.74 7.02
N ILE A 9 -3.92 -12.96 6.96
CA ILE A 9 -2.98 -12.00 6.36
C ILE A 9 -3.23 -11.86 4.85
N PHE A 10 -3.53 -12.95 4.16
CA PHE A 10 -3.87 -12.91 2.75
C PHE A 10 -5.11 -12.04 2.48
N ILE A 11 -6.16 -12.19 3.30
CA ILE A 11 -7.38 -11.38 3.18
C ILE A 11 -7.07 -9.90 3.42
N ILE A 12 -6.35 -9.58 4.50
CA ILE A 12 -5.93 -8.20 4.79
C ILE A 12 -5.15 -7.62 3.62
N ARG A 13 -4.17 -8.36 3.10
CA ARG A 13 -3.35 -7.93 1.97
C ARG A 13 -4.19 -7.65 0.72
N LEU A 14 -5.12 -8.53 0.39
CA LEU A 14 -5.97 -8.39 -0.79
C LEU A 14 -6.90 -7.17 -0.67
N VAL A 15 -7.61 -7.05 0.47
CA VAL A 15 -8.53 -5.94 0.71
C VAL A 15 -7.79 -4.61 0.74
N LEU A 16 -6.67 -4.54 1.46
CA LEU A 16 -5.83 -3.35 1.53
C LEU A 16 -5.29 -2.95 0.17
N GLY A 17 -4.82 -3.92 -0.62
CA GLY A 17 -4.35 -3.70 -1.97
C GLY A 17 -5.43 -3.15 -2.90
N ILE A 18 -6.65 -3.70 -2.84
CA ILE A 18 -7.82 -3.22 -3.61
C ILE A 18 -8.15 -1.77 -3.23
N ILE A 19 -8.19 -1.46 -1.93
CA ILE A 19 -8.49 -0.11 -1.45
C ILE A 19 -7.50 0.92 -2.00
N PHE A 20 -6.19 0.65 -1.87
CA PHE A 20 -5.17 1.57 -2.37
C PHE A 20 -5.15 1.67 -3.89
N ALA A 21 -5.29 0.54 -4.60
CA ALA A 21 -5.37 0.53 -6.06
C ALA A 21 -6.57 1.35 -6.55
N ALA A 22 -7.74 1.22 -5.91
CA ALA A 22 -8.94 1.99 -6.26
C ALA A 22 -8.76 3.49 -5.99
N HIS A 23 -8.13 3.87 -4.87
CA HIS A 23 -7.83 5.28 -4.56
C HIS A 23 -6.87 5.89 -5.57
N GLY A 24 -5.76 5.21 -5.84
CA GLY A 24 -4.77 5.66 -6.83
C GLY A 24 -5.37 5.71 -8.23
N PHE A 25 -6.15 4.70 -8.62
CA PHE A 25 -6.80 4.66 -9.94
C PHE A 25 -7.79 5.81 -10.11
N LYS A 26 -8.62 6.11 -9.10
CA LYS A 26 -9.52 7.26 -9.13
C LYS A 26 -8.78 8.58 -9.30
N LYS A 27 -7.63 8.76 -8.64
CA LYS A 27 -6.79 9.96 -8.79
C LYS A 27 -6.16 10.07 -10.17
N VAL A 28 -5.72 8.94 -10.76
CA VAL A 28 -5.21 8.93 -12.13
C VAL A 28 -6.34 9.23 -13.14
N GLN A 29 -7.50 8.59 -13.00
CA GLN A 29 -8.64 8.76 -13.90
C GLN A 29 -9.21 10.18 -13.85
N GLY A 30 -9.30 10.79 -12.65
CA GLY A 30 -9.75 12.16 -12.48
C GLY A 30 -8.70 13.22 -12.83
N GLY A 31 -7.49 12.81 -13.22
CA GLY A 31 -6.34 13.69 -13.41
C GLY A 31 -5.61 13.99 -12.09
N ILE A 32 -4.29 13.85 -12.11
CA ILE A 32 -3.43 14.08 -10.94
C ILE A 32 -3.45 15.57 -10.52
N GLN A 33 -3.84 16.49 -11.42
CA GLN A 33 -3.88 17.93 -11.14
C GLN A 33 -4.71 18.27 -9.90
N GLY A 34 -5.86 17.63 -9.68
CA GLY A 34 -6.64 17.88 -8.46
C GLY A 34 -5.90 17.50 -7.17
N SER A 35 -4.99 16.53 -7.23
CA SER A 35 -4.11 16.19 -6.10
C SER A 35 -2.96 17.19 -5.97
N VAL A 36 -2.40 17.68 -7.09
CA VAL A 36 -1.39 18.76 -7.12
C VAL A 36 -1.95 20.01 -6.45
N ASP A 37 -3.14 20.46 -6.87
CA ASP A 37 -3.80 21.64 -6.31
C ASP A 37 -4.09 21.44 -4.81
N SER A 38 -4.54 20.24 -4.42
CA SER A 38 -4.78 19.91 -3.00
C SER A 38 -3.50 19.99 -2.16
N PHE A 39 -2.36 19.62 -2.73
CA PHE A 39 -1.05 19.65 -2.09
C PHE A 39 -0.56 21.10 -1.94
N GLU A 40 -0.67 21.90 -2.98
CA GLU A 40 -0.30 23.32 -2.94
C GLU A 40 -1.18 24.11 -1.94
N ASN A 41 -2.48 23.81 -1.88
CA ASN A 41 -3.41 24.42 -0.92
C ASN A 41 -3.07 24.16 0.56
N ILE A 42 -2.38 23.06 0.87
CA ILE A 42 -1.90 22.77 2.23
C ILE A 42 -0.42 23.14 2.45
N GLY A 43 0.18 23.87 1.49
CA GLY A 43 1.54 24.39 1.60
C GLY A 43 2.65 23.38 1.34
N ILE A 44 2.36 22.26 0.67
CA ILE A 44 3.39 21.29 0.24
C ILE A 44 3.60 21.38 -1.27
N TYR A 45 4.77 20.95 -1.74
CA TYR A 45 5.09 21.01 -3.16
C TYR A 45 4.15 20.12 -4.00
N GLY A 46 3.47 20.70 -4.98
CA GLY A 46 2.49 20.01 -5.82
C GLY A 46 3.03 18.78 -6.56
N TRP A 47 4.32 18.79 -6.95
CA TRP A 47 4.95 17.65 -7.61
C TRP A 47 4.99 16.36 -6.77
N LEU A 48 4.86 16.46 -5.43
CA LEU A 48 4.76 15.29 -4.55
C LEU A 48 3.46 14.49 -4.77
N ALA A 49 2.44 15.08 -5.41
CA ALA A 49 1.21 14.37 -5.73
C ALA A 49 1.45 13.18 -6.66
N TYR A 50 2.35 13.31 -7.63
CA TYR A 50 2.68 12.24 -8.58
C TYR A 50 3.21 10.97 -7.89
N PRO A 51 4.33 11.00 -7.13
CA PRO A 51 4.81 9.81 -6.45
C PRO A 51 3.80 9.27 -5.46
N VAL A 52 3.03 10.11 -4.74
CA VAL A 52 1.99 9.63 -3.81
C VAL A 52 0.89 8.86 -4.54
N VAL A 53 0.36 9.39 -5.64
CA VAL A 53 -0.70 8.74 -6.44
C VAL A 53 -0.19 7.41 -7.01
N TYR A 54 1.03 7.38 -7.54
CA TYR A 54 1.61 6.15 -8.08
C TYR A 54 1.94 5.14 -6.99
N ILE A 55 2.38 5.56 -5.80
CA ILE A 55 2.57 4.68 -4.65
C ILE A 55 1.24 4.04 -4.23
N GLU A 56 0.15 4.81 -4.16
CA GLU A 56 -1.18 4.24 -3.86
C GLU A 56 -1.60 3.22 -4.91
N LEU A 57 -1.50 3.58 -6.20
CA LEU A 57 -1.95 2.71 -7.28
C LEU A 57 -1.07 1.45 -7.42
N ILE A 58 0.22 1.65 -7.67
CA ILE A 58 1.18 0.57 -7.92
C ILE A 58 1.40 -0.23 -6.64
N GLY A 59 1.52 0.43 -5.49
CA GLY A 59 1.64 -0.23 -4.19
C GLY A 59 0.43 -1.11 -3.91
N GLY A 60 -0.78 -0.63 -4.16
CA GLY A 60 -2.00 -1.43 -4.05
C GLY A 60 -1.98 -2.68 -4.94
N ILE A 61 -1.60 -2.52 -6.21
CA ILE A 61 -1.46 -3.65 -7.15
C ILE A 61 -0.39 -4.65 -6.68
N LEU A 62 0.75 -4.17 -6.22
CA LEU A 62 1.83 -5.01 -5.68
C LEU A 62 1.39 -5.80 -4.44
N LEU A 63 0.56 -5.21 -3.57
CA LEU A 63 -0.04 -5.94 -2.45
C LEU A 63 -0.97 -7.05 -2.95
N ILE A 64 -1.86 -6.77 -3.92
CA ILE A 64 -2.77 -7.77 -4.51
C ILE A 64 -1.96 -8.95 -5.08
N LEU A 65 -0.95 -8.65 -5.89
CA LEU A 65 -0.09 -9.66 -6.52
C LEU A 65 0.85 -10.36 -5.52
N GLY A 66 1.04 -9.78 -4.33
CA GLY A 66 1.97 -10.28 -3.33
C GLY A 66 3.43 -10.20 -3.78
N ILE A 67 3.80 -9.17 -4.56
CA ILE A 67 5.19 -8.93 -5.02
C ILE A 67 5.73 -7.72 -4.25
N GLY A 68 6.93 -7.84 -3.65
CA GLY A 68 7.57 -6.70 -2.97
C GLY A 68 6.71 -6.14 -1.83
N THR A 69 5.88 -7.00 -1.22
CA THR A 69 4.79 -6.61 -0.31
C THR A 69 5.28 -5.75 0.85
N ARG A 70 6.46 -6.06 1.38
CA ARG A 70 7.08 -5.32 2.48
C ARG A 70 7.42 -3.87 2.09
N ILE A 71 7.98 -3.68 0.89
CA ILE A 71 8.36 -2.35 0.39
C ILE A 71 7.10 -1.55 0.06
N ALA A 72 6.16 -2.15 -0.69
CA ALA A 72 4.89 -1.51 -1.01
C ALA A 72 4.14 -1.08 0.26
N ALA A 73 4.04 -1.97 1.25
CA ALA A 73 3.40 -1.66 2.52
C ALA A 73 4.10 -0.53 3.29
N ALA A 74 5.44 -0.50 3.33
CA ALA A 74 6.18 0.57 4.00
C ALA A 74 5.95 1.95 3.35
N LEU A 75 5.91 2.01 2.02
CA LEU A 75 5.58 3.24 1.29
C LEU A 75 4.15 3.69 1.57
N LEU A 76 3.19 2.76 1.58
CA LEU A 76 1.78 3.04 1.88
C LEU A 76 1.59 3.53 3.33
N VAL A 77 2.34 3.00 4.30
CA VAL A 77 2.41 3.57 5.66
C VAL A 77 2.83 5.04 5.58
N GLY A 78 3.91 5.35 4.87
CA GLY A 78 4.38 6.73 4.72
C GLY A 78 3.33 7.67 4.14
N VAL A 79 2.61 7.24 3.09
CA VAL A 79 1.52 8.01 2.49
C VAL A 79 0.38 8.25 3.50
N MET A 80 -0.01 7.23 4.26
CA MET A 80 -1.05 7.38 5.28
C MET A 80 -0.61 8.29 6.42
N MET A 81 0.64 8.20 6.89
CA MET A 81 1.15 9.12 7.91
C MET A 81 1.14 10.57 7.41
N GLY A 82 1.53 10.80 6.14
CA GLY A 82 1.42 12.12 5.50
C GLY A 82 -0.03 12.62 5.49
N ALA A 83 -0.98 11.79 5.07
CA ALA A 83 -2.40 12.15 5.07
C ALA A 83 -2.94 12.46 6.48
N ILE A 84 -2.51 11.71 7.49
CA ILE A 84 -2.87 11.93 8.90
C ILE A 84 -2.36 13.30 9.34
N PHE A 85 -1.05 13.53 9.32
CA PHE A 85 -0.45 14.72 9.92
C PHE A 85 -0.72 16.00 9.15
N LEU A 86 -0.77 15.94 7.83
CA LEU A 86 -0.88 17.15 6.99
C LEU A 86 -2.33 17.57 6.75
N VAL A 87 -3.28 16.63 6.77
CA VAL A 87 -4.67 16.90 6.37
C VAL A 87 -5.65 16.56 7.47
N LYS A 88 -5.56 15.36 8.06
CA LYS A 88 -6.65 14.78 8.84
C LYS A 88 -6.58 15.03 10.35
N LEU A 89 -5.40 15.32 10.89
CA LEU A 89 -5.18 15.45 12.35
C LEU A 89 -6.10 16.49 13.01
N LYS A 90 -6.30 17.64 12.34
CA LYS A 90 -7.13 18.74 12.82
C LYS A 90 -8.62 18.39 12.99
N TYR A 91 -9.09 17.31 12.36
CA TYR A 91 -10.47 16.86 12.44
C TYR A 91 -10.70 15.84 13.56
N GLY A 92 -9.66 15.50 14.34
CA GLY A 92 -9.76 14.49 15.40
C GLY A 92 -9.82 13.06 14.87
N LEU A 93 -10.07 12.08 15.76
CA LEU A 93 -10.09 10.66 15.40
C LEU A 93 -11.29 10.34 14.49
N LEU A 94 -12.50 10.51 15.01
CA LEU A 94 -13.75 10.19 14.31
C LEU A 94 -14.07 11.23 13.24
N GLY A 95 -14.34 10.81 12.01
CA GLY A 95 -14.53 11.71 10.87
C GLY A 95 -13.25 12.41 10.35
N GLY A 96 -12.13 12.25 11.07
CA GLY A 96 -10.83 12.77 10.69
C GLY A 96 -9.89 11.67 10.21
N PHE A 97 -9.03 11.19 11.11
CA PHE A 97 -7.91 10.31 10.75
C PHE A 97 -8.14 8.82 11.04
N GLU A 98 -9.31 8.40 11.51
CA GLU A 98 -9.63 6.98 11.78
C GLU A 98 -9.37 6.05 10.58
N TYR A 99 -9.78 6.48 9.38
CA TYR A 99 -9.63 5.66 8.18
C TYR A 99 -8.16 5.54 7.73
N PRO A 100 -7.41 6.65 7.54
CA PRO A 100 -5.97 6.57 7.29
C PRO A 100 -5.20 5.80 8.37
N LEU A 101 -5.59 5.92 9.65
CA LEU A 101 -4.95 5.19 10.74
C LEU A 101 -5.17 3.69 10.62
N ALA A 102 -6.39 3.24 10.31
CA ALA A 102 -6.68 1.84 10.08
C ALA A 102 -5.88 1.28 8.89
N LEU A 103 -5.81 2.03 7.78
CA LEU A 103 -5.00 1.63 6.62
C LEU A 103 -3.50 1.59 6.95
N ALA A 104 -3.00 2.55 7.74
CA ALA A 104 -1.61 2.58 8.19
C ALA A 104 -1.29 1.37 9.08
N ALA A 105 -2.16 1.04 10.03
CA ALA A 105 -1.97 -0.11 10.92
C ALA A 105 -1.97 -1.44 10.15
N MET A 106 -2.89 -1.63 9.20
CA MET A 106 -2.91 -2.81 8.34
C MET A 106 -1.70 -2.88 7.42
N SER A 107 -1.26 -1.74 6.87
CA SER A 107 -0.03 -1.68 6.06
C SER A 107 1.19 -2.05 6.92
N LEU A 108 1.26 -1.52 8.14
CA LEU A 108 2.35 -1.81 9.08
C LEU A 108 2.40 -3.30 9.46
N LEU A 109 1.25 -3.95 9.65
CA LEU A 109 1.17 -5.40 9.81
C LEU A 109 1.86 -6.13 8.64
N LEU A 110 1.65 -5.70 7.40
CA LEU A 110 2.27 -6.32 6.23
C LEU A 110 3.77 -6.00 6.08
N VAL A 111 4.27 -4.93 6.70
CA VAL A 111 5.71 -4.66 6.78
C VAL A 111 6.41 -5.73 7.62
N PHE A 112 5.80 -6.14 8.73
CA PHE A 112 6.35 -7.15 9.63
C PHE A 112 5.98 -8.58 9.21
N ASN A 113 4.81 -8.76 8.60
CA ASN A 113 4.30 -10.06 8.18
C ASN A 113 3.61 -9.97 6.81
N PRO A 114 4.37 -9.98 5.71
CA PRO A 114 3.84 -9.78 4.35
C PRO A 114 2.94 -10.92 3.83
N GLY A 115 2.84 -12.04 4.56
CA GLY A 115 2.01 -13.19 4.19
C GLY A 115 2.63 -14.06 3.11
N GLN A 116 2.83 -15.34 3.42
CA GLN A 116 3.64 -16.25 2.61
C GLN A 116 2.85 -17.15 1.64
N LEU A 117 1.51 -17.15 1.69
CA LEU A 117 0.70 -18.21 1.08
C LEU A 117 0.71 -18.23 -0.44
N LEU A 118 0.75 -17.07 -1.07
CA LEU A 118 0.69 -16.89 -2.52
C LEU A 118 1.46 -15.63 -2.89
N SER A 119 2.67 -15.49 -2.36
CA SER A 119 3.57 -14.45 -2.82
C SER A 119 4.27 -14.97 -4.07
N LEU A 120 4.10 -14.30 -5.21
CA LEU A 120 4.86 -14.58 -6.43
C LEU A 120 6.38 -14.52 -6.16
N GLU A 121 6.80 -13.79 -5.13
CA GLU A 121 8.19 -13.76 -4.65
C GLU A 121 8.71 -15.15 -4.27
N LYS A 122 7.89 -15.99 -3.62
CA LYS A 122 8.27 -17.38 -3.33
C LYS A 122 8.39 -18.22 -4.60
N LEU A 123 7.51 -18.03 -5.58
CA LEU A 123 7.57 -18.77 -6.84
C LEU A 123 8.80 -18.36 -7.66
N LEU A 124 9.13 -17.08 -7.67
CA LEU A 124 10.34 -16.54 -8.31
C LEU A 124 11.62 -17.02 -7.61
N HIS A 125 11.68 -16.97 -6.27
CA HIS A 125 12.83 -17.47 -5.50
C HIS A 125 13.03 -18.99 -5.65
N LYS A 126 11.94 -19.77 -5.64
CA LYS A 126 12.02 -21.22 -5.82
C LYS A 126 12.59 -21.58 -7.21
N ARG A 127 12.13 -20.89 -8.26
CA ARG A 127 12.62 -21.12 -9.63
C ARG A 127 14.10 -20.81 -9.80
N LYS A 128 14.58 -19.72 -9.18
CA LYS A 128 16.00 -19.33 -9.22
C LYS A 128 16.91 -20.38 -8.57
N ASN A 129 16.50 -20.93 -7.42
CA ASN A 129 17.27 -21.98 -6.74
C ASN A 129 17.24 -23.32 -7.49
N SER A 130 16.14 -23.66 -8.18
CA SER A 130 16.06 -24.88 -8.99
C SER A 130 16.92 -24.85 -10.26
N GLN A 131 17.31 -23.67 -10.74
CA GLN A 131 18.18 -23.51 -11.92
C GLN A 131 19.67 -23.44 -11.58
N GLN A 132 20.04 -23.36 -10.29
CA GLN A 132 21.43 -23.31 -9.81
C GLN A 132 21.97 -24.65 -9.30
N GLN A 133 21.22 -25.75 -9.49
CA GLN A 133 21.67 -27.11 -9.20
C GLN A 133 22.05 -27.81 -10.52
N PRO A 134 23.28 -27.63 -11.04
CA PRO A 134 23.81 -28.55 -12.04
C PRO A 134 24.00 -29.93 -11.40
N ALA A 135 23.64 -30.97 -12.15
CA ALA A 135 23.87 -32.37 -11.82
C ALA A 135 25.35 -32.70 -11.67
#